data_AF-A0A9D4VU24-F1
#
_entry.id   AF-A0A9D4VU24-F1
#
_cell.length_a   1.000
_cell.length_b   1.000
_cell.length_c   1.000
_cell.angle_alpha   90.00
_cell.angle_beta   90.00
_cell.angle_gamma   90.00
#
_symmetry.space_group_name_H-M   'P 1'
#
loop_
_entity.id
_entity.type
_entity.pdbx_description
1 polymer ?
#
loop_
_entity_poly.entity_id
_entity_poly.type
_entity_poly.pdbx_seq_one_letter_code
_entity_poly.pdbx_strand_id
1 'polypeptide(L)'
;MYYSWNLRFDETIKQYGYIKNEDEPCVYKKQDTVADSTTEAEYIAASNAEKGVVWIKKFISELGIVPSIVDPIGLYFDNNGAIAQAKEPRSHRRSKHILRRYHLIQEIIDKGDVKICKVPTLDNIVDPLTKPLAQ
;
A
#
# COMPACT_ATOMS: atom_id res chain seq x y z
N MET A 1 -1.68 -26.79 26.97
CA MET A 1 -1.22 -26.65 25.57
C MET A 1 -2.11 -25.76 24.72
N TYR A 2 -3.44 -25.95 24.69
CA TYR A 2 -4.37 -25.12 23.91
C TYR A 2 -4.29 -23.61 24.17
N TYR A 3 -4.16 -23.19 25.44
CA TYR A 3 -4.09 -21.76 25.80
C TYR A 3 -2.86 -21.07 25.22
N SER A 4 -1.70 -21.72 25.28
CA SER A 4 -0.44 -21.23 24.74
C SER A 4 -0.45 -21.16 23.20
N TRP A 5 -1.11 -22.12 22.55
CA TRP A 5 -1.25 -22.13 21.09
C TRP A 5 -2.14 -20.98 20.60
N ASN A 6 -3.25 -20.72 21.28
CA ASN A 6 -4.15 -19.60 20.97
C ASN A 6 -3.50 -18.23 21.19
N LEU A 7 -2.71 -18.06 22.25
CA LEU A 7 -1.93 -16.83 22.49
C LEU A 7 -0.90 -16.60 21.38
N ARG A 8 -0.11 -17.64 21.03
CA ARG A 8 0.89 -17.53 19.97
C ARG A 8 0.26 -17.26 18.61
N PHE A 9 -0.89 -17.84 18.32
CA PHE A 9 -1.65 -17.58 17.10
C PHE A 9 -2.14 -16.12 17.06
N ASP A 10 -2.77 -15.62 18.13
CA ASP A 10 -3.23 -14.23 18.23
C ASP A 10 -2.09 -13.23 18.04
N GLU A 11 -0.96 -13.41 18.74
CA GLU A 11 0.23 -12.58 18.58
C GLU A 11 0.78 -12.60 17.14
N THR A 12 0.80 -13.79 16.51
CA THR A 12 1.30 -13.95 15.15
C THR A 12 0.38 -13.27 14.14
N ILE A 13 -0.92 -13.45 14.26
CA ILE A 13 -1.93 -12.88 13.36
C ILE A 13 -1.98 -11.35 13.47
N LYS A 14 -1.84 -10.81 14.69
CA LYS A 14 -1.69 -9.35 14.92
C LYS A 14 -0.50 -8.75 14.19
N GLN A 15 0.62 -9.49 14.09
CA GLN A 15 1.77 -9.03 13.31
C GLN A 15 1.48 -8.93 11.80
N TYR A 16 0.49 -9.67 11.29
CA TYR A 16 0.03 -9.55 9.90
C TYR A 16 -1.01 -8.44 9.69
N GLY A 17 -1.28 -7.63 10.73
CA GLY A 17 -2.23 -6.53 10.68
C GLY A 17 -3.67 -7.01 10.76
N TYR A 18 -3.96 -7.95 11.64
CA TYR A 18 -5.31 -8.40 11.95
C TYR A 18 -5.64 -8.13 13.41
N ILE A 19 -6.86 -7.66 13.67
CA ILE A 19 -7.39 -7.44 15.02
C ILE A 19 -8.48 -8.49 15.26
N LYS A 20 -8.45 -9.10 16.43
CA LYS A 20 -9.48 -10.04 16.86
C LYS A 20 -10.83 -9.31 17.01
N ASN A 21 -11.91 -9.92 16.55
CA ASN A 21 -13.26 -9.43 16.84
C ASN A 21 -13.56 -9.67 18.33
N GLU A 22 -14.03 -8.64 19.03
CA GLU A 22 -14.35 -8.72 20.46
C GLU A 22 -15.57 -9.61 20.72
N ASP A 23 -16.56 -9.57 19.82
CA ASP A 23 -17.81 -10.33 19.92
C ASP A 23 -17.65 -11.78 19.42
N GLU A 24 -16.70 -12.02 18.52
CA GLU A 24 -16.49 -13.31 17.86
C GLU A 24 -15.02 -13.76 17.97
N PRO A 25 -14.65 -14.53 19.01
CA PRO A 25 -13.24 -14.77 19.34
C PRO A 25 -12.45 -15.65 18.36
N CYS A 26 -13.11 -16.23 17.37
CA CYS A 26 -12.47 -16.97 16.27
C CYS A 26 -12.38 -16.14 14.98
N VAL A 27 -12.90 -14.91 14.98
CA VAL A 27 -12.94 -14.03 13.82
C VAL A 27 -11.91 -12.92 13.99
N TYR A 28 -11.16 -12.66 12.91
CA TYR A 28 -10.17 -11.60 12.86
C TYR A 28 -10.48 -10.70 11.67
N LYS A 29 -10.51 -9.39 11.92
CA LYS A 29 -10.63 -8.36 10.89
C LYS A 29 -9.26 -7.82 10.52
N LYS A 30 -9.07 -7.43 9.27
CA LYS A 30 -7.85 -6.72 8.89
C LYS A 30 -7.85 -5.34 9.56
N GLN A 31 -6.74 -4.97 10.17
CA GLN A 31 -6.54 -3.66 10.78
C GLN A 31 -6.45 -2.60 9.69
N ASP A 32 -7.27 -1.55 9.82
CA ASP A 32 -7.09 -0.34 9.05
C ASP A 32 -5.77 0.30 9.43
N THR A 33 -4.97 0.59 8.41
CA THR A 33 -3.65 1.20 8.61
C THR A 33 -3.84 2.69 8.73
N VAL A 34 -3.71 3.21 9.95
CA VAL A 34 -3.63 4.65 10.18
C VAL A 34 -2.21 5.10 9.87
N ALA A 35 -2.06 6.19 9.14
CA ALA A 35 -0.77 6.78 8.85
C ALA A 35 -0.32 7.65 10.02
N ASP A 36 0.91 7.46 10.50
CA ASP A 36 1.49 8.29 11.58
C ASP A 36 2.15 9.57 11.02
N SER A 37 2.18 9.73 9.70
CA SER A 37 2.73 10.91 9.01
C SER A 37 2.11 11.10 7.63
N THR A 38 2.15 12.32 7.10
CA THR A 38 1.71 12.62 5.72
C THR A 38 2.45 11.80 4.68
N THR A 39 3.76 11.60 4.86
CA THR A 39 4.60 10.73 4.04
C THR A 39 4.07 9.30 3.99
N GLU A 40 3.64 8.77 5.14
CA GLU A 40 3.10 7.42 5.24
C GLU A 40 1.68 7.33 4.67
N ALA A 41 0.88 8.39 4.82
CA ALA A 41 -0.47 8.47 4.24
C ALA A 41 -0.41 8.41 2.71
N GLU A 42 0.44 9.23 2.09
CA GLU A 42 0.66 9.18 0.64
C GLU A 42 1.17 7.82 0.17
N TYR A 43 2.10 7.22 0.92
CA TYR A 43 2.60 5.90 0.58
C TYR A 43 1.51 4.83 0.65
N ILE A 44 0.68 4.84 1.70
CA ILE A 44 -0.44 3.90 1.83
C ILE A 44 -1.45 4.10 0.70
N ALA A 45 -1.75 5.35 0.33
CA ALA A 45 -2.62 5.66 -0.79
C ALA A 45 -2.07 5.11 -2.11
N ALA A 46 -0.77 5.34 -2.38
CA ALA A 46 -0.09 4.82 -3.55
C ALA A 46 -0.08 3.28 -3.58
N SER A 47 0.13 2.63 -2.43
CA SER A 47 0.06 1.17 -2.33
C SER A 47 -1.35 0.66 -2.60
N ASN A 48 -2.39 1.34 -2.13
CA ASN A 48 -3.74 0.93 -2.46
C ASN A 48 -4.04 1.06 -3.97
N ALA A 49 -3.50 2.09 -4.64
CA ALA A 49 -3.63 2.30 -6.09
C ALA A 49 -2.87 1.25 -6.92
N GLU A 50 -1.76 0.74 -6.40
CA GLU A 50 -0.85 -0.22 -7.08
C GLU A 50 -1.61 -1.45 -7.64
N LYS A 51 -2.59 -1.96 -6.89
CA LYS A 51 -3.33 -3.17 -7.24
C LYS A 51 -4.26 -2.92 -8.42
N GLY A 52 -4.89 -1.75 -8.45
CA GLY A 52 -5.72 -1.32 -9.57
C GLY A 52 -4.88 -1.18 -10.84
N VAL A 53 -3.70 -0.59 -10.73
CA VAL A 53 -2.77 -0.40 -11.86
C VAL A 53 -2.33 -1.75 -12.44
N VAL A 54 -1.86 -2.68 -11.60
CA VAL A 54 -1.46 -4.03 -12.04
C VAL A 54 -2.63 -4.77 -12.71
N TRP A 55 -3.83 -4.68 -12.12
CA TRP A 55 -5.02 -5.32 -12.69
C TRP A 55 -5.39 -4.73 -14.06
N ILE A 56 -5.43 -3.40 -14.19
CA ILE A 56 -5.73 -2.71 -15.46
C ILE A 56 -4.69 -3.09 -16.52
N LYS A 57 -3.40 -3.09 -16.17
CA LYS A 57 -2.31 -3.45 -17.09
C LYS A 57 -2.48 -4.87 -17.60
N LYS A 58 -2.76 -5.83 -16.71
CA LYS A 58 -3.01 -7.23 -17.09
C LYS A 58 -4.25 -7.37 -17.96
N PHE A 59 -5.37 -6.75 -17.57
CA PHE A 59 -6.63 -6.81 -18.31
C PHE A 59 -6.48 -6.28 -19.74
N ILE A 60 -5.88 -5.10 -19.91
CA ILE A 60 -5.67 -4.50 -21.23
C ILE A 60 -4.67 -5.32 -22.06
N SER A 61 -3.63 -5.88 -21.43
CA SER A 61 -2.66 -6.76 -22.10
C SER A 61 -3.32 -8.02 -22.66
N GLU A 62 -4.25 -8.63 -21.91
CA GLU A 62 -5.00 -9.81 -22.34
C GLU A 62 -5.94 -9.50 -23.52
N LEU A 63 -6.46 -8.28 -23.61
CA LEU A 63 -7.26 -7.85 -24.77
C LEU A 63 -6.43 -7.62 -26.03
N GLY A 64 -5.14 -7.32 -25.91
CA GLY A 64 -4.23 -7.14 -27.05
C GLY A 64 -4.53 -5.92 -27.95
N ILE A 65 -5.38 -4.99 -27.50
CA ILE A 65 -5.88 -3.87 -28.31
C ILE A 65 -5.14 -2.54 -28.08
N VAL A 66 -4.34 -2.42 -27.02
CA VAL A 66 -3.59 -1.19 -26.69
C VAL A 66 -2.09 -1.52 -26.61
N PRO A 67 -1.32 -1.32 -27.69
CA PRO A 67 0.11 -1.64 -27.70
C PRO A 67 0.93 -0.88 -26.63
N SER A 68 0.54 0.35 -26.28
CA SER A 68 1.24 1.17 -25.28
C SER A 68 1.10 0.66 -23.84
N ILE A 69 0.27 -0.37 -23.59
CA ILE A 69 0.11 -0.93 -22.25
C ILE A 69 1.39 -1.61 -21.73
N VAL A 70 2.31 -1.94 -22.64
CA VAL A 70 3.63 -2.49 -22.30
C VAL A 70 4.45 -1.50 -21.48
N ASP A 71 4.26 -0.20 -21.70
CA ASP A 71 5.03 0.85 -21.02
C ASP A 71 4.69 0.91 -19.52
N PRO A 72 5.65 1.29 -18.65
CA PRO A 72 5.38 1.46 -17.22
C PRO A 72 4.35 2.56 -16.97
N ILE A 73 3.34 2.25 -16.16
CA ILE A 73 2.31 3.21 -15.76
C ILE A 73 2.89 4.16 -14.70
N GLY A 74 2.64 5.46 -14.85
CA GLY A 74 3.11 6.46 -13.89
C GLY A 74 2.31 6.42 -12.59
N LEU A 75 2.98 6.18 -11.47
CA LEU A 75 2.45 6.35 -10.11
C LEU A 75 2.97 7.66 -9.56
N TYR A 76 2.08 8.63 -9.36
CA TYR A 76 2.43 10.01 -9.03
C TYR A 76 2.44 10.25 -7.51
N PHE A 77 3.48 10.93 -7.05
CA PHE A 77 3.66 11.36 -5.66
C PHE A 77 4.02 12.84 -5.61
N ASP A 78 3.52 13.57 -4.63
CA ASP A 78 3.88 14.97 -4.40
C ASP A 78 4.83 15.17 -3.21
N ASN A 79 4.94 14.20 -2.30
CA ASN A 79 5.91 14.23 -1.21
C ASN A 79 7.22 13.51 -1.56
N ASN A 80 8.32 14.26 -1.49
CA ASN A 80 9.67 13.72 -1.67
C ASN A 80 10.02 12.61 -0.65
N GLY A 81 9.48 12.69 0.56
CA GLY A 81 9.62 11.65 1.58
C GLY A 81 8.96 10.33 1.15
N ALA A 82 7.77 10.39 0.55
CA ALA A 82 7.08 9.19 0.05
C ALA A 82 7.81 8.59 -1.15
N ILE A 83 8.30 9.44 -2.06
CA ILE A 83 9.18 9.04 -3.17
C ILE A 83 10.44 8.36 -2.65
N ALA A 84 11.08 8.94 -1.62
CA ALA A 84 12.29 8.36 -1.03
C ALA A 84 12.01 7.00 -0.39
N GLN A 85 10.91 6.85 0.35
CA GLN A 85 10.51 5.58 0.97
C GLN A 85 10.17 4.50 -0.05
N ALA A 86 9.52 4.88 -1.17
CA ALA A 86 9.20 3.95 -2.24
C ALA A 86 10.44 3.43 -2.98
N LYS A 87 11.50 4.25 -3.08
CA LYS A 87 12.78 3.84 -3.67
C LYS A 87 13.65 3.07 -2.68
N GLU A 88 13.76 3.57 -1.46
CA GLU A 88 14.62 3.04 -0.41
C GLU A 88 13.86 3.08 0.94
N PRO A 89 13.20 1.98 1.33
CA PRO A 89 12.46 1.91 2.58
C PRO A 89 13.42 2.08 3.74
N ARG A 90 13.34 3.21 4.46
CA ARG A 90 14.17 3.40 5.64
C ARG A 90 13.57 2.58 6.78
N SER A 91 14.30 1.57 7.23
CA SER A 91 13.93 0.78 8.39
C SER A 91 13.85 1.66 9.64
N HIS A 92 12.63 2.05 10.00
CA HIS A 92 12.27 2.41 11.36
C HIS A 92 11.45 1.26 11.93
N ARG A 93 11.27 1.23 13.25
CA ARG A 93 10.53 0.23 14.02
C ARG A 93 9.01 0.27 13.69
N ARG A 94 8.67 0.02 12.43
CA ARG A 94 7.33 0.06 11.84
C ARG A 94 6.72 -1.34 11.83
N SER A 95 5.40 -1.38 11.85
CA SER A 95 4.65 -2.63 11.83
C SER A 95 4.90 -3.41 10.53
N LYS A 96 4.95 -4.75 10.60
CA LYS A 96 5.25 -5.62 9.44
C LYS A 96 4.31 -5.37 8.24
N HIS A 97 3.09 -4.89 8.48
CA HIS A 97 2.13 -4.59 7.42
C HIS A 97 2.54 -3.41 6.53
N ILE A 98 3.18 -2.37 7.07
CA ILE A 98 3.72 -1.25 6.30
C ILE A 98 4.95 -1.72 5.50
N LEU A 99 5.84 -2.50 6.12
CA LEU A 99 7.01 -3.07 5.44
C LEU A 99 6.62 -3.93 4.24
N ARG A 100 5.55 -4.73 4.35
CA ARG A 100 5.03 -5.51 3.22
C ARG A 100 4.59 -4.62 2.05
N ARG A 101 3.92 -3.49 2.33
CA ARG A 101 3.53 -2.53 1.29
C ARG A 101 4.76 -1.90 0.62
N TYR A 102 5.83 -1.61 1.39
CA TYR A 102 7.12 -1.16 0.84
C TYR A 102 7.68 -2.13 -0.20
N HIS A 103 7.81 -3.40 0.16
CA HIS A 103 8.35 -4.40 -0.76
C HIS A 103 7.48 -4.60 -2.00
N LEU A 104 6.15 -4.51 -1.88
CA LEU A 104 5.25 -4.72 -3.00
C LEU A 104 5.37 -3.62 -4.08
N ILE A 105 5.47 -2.34 -3.69
CA ILE A 105 5.71 -1.26 -4.65
C ILE A 105 7.06 -1.41 -5.34
N GLN A 106 8.11 -1.79 -4.58
CA GLN A 106 9.42 -2.04 -5.19
C GLN A 106 9.36 -3.17 -6.22
N GLU A 107 8.69 -4.28 -5.89
CA GLU A 107 8.56 -5.42 -6.79
C GLU A 107 7.86 -5.05 -8.11
N ILE A 108 6.81 -4.23 -8.08
CA ILE A 108 6.11 -3.80 -9.31
C ILE A 108 6.92 -2.76 -10.12
N ILE A 109 7.75 -1.96 -9.45
CA ILE A 109 8.68 -1.04 -10.12
C ILE A 109 9.78 -1.85 -10.82
N ASP A 110 10.36 -2.82 -10.11
CA ASP A 110 11.43 -3.68 -10.63
C ASP A 110 10.94 -4.53 -11.81
N LYS A 111 9.66 -4.95 -11.80
CA LYS A 111 9.00 -5.60 -12.95
C LYS A 111 8.80 -4.68 -14.15
N GLY A 112 8.92 -3.36 -13.99
CA GLY A 112 8.62 -2.38 -15.02
C GLY A 112 7.11 -2.17 -15.26
N ASP A 113 6.26 -2.64 -14.36
CA ASP A 113 4.81 -2.40 -14.46
C ASP A 113 4.49 -0.94 -14.15
N VAL A 114 5.24 -0.35 -13.22
CA VAL A 114 5.02 1.00 -12.71
C VAL A 114 6.33 1.78 -12.65
N LYS A 115 6.25 3.11 -12.85
CA LYS A 115 7.34 4.06 -12.58
C LYS A 115 6.88 5.13 -11.60
N ILE A 116 7.76 5.52 -10.68
CA ILE A 116 7.49 6.64 -9.75
C ILE A 116 7.65 7.96 -10.50
N CYS A 117 6.62 8.80 -10.45
CA CYS A 117 6.62 10.15 -11.01
C CYS A 117 6.40 11.18 -9.90
N LYS A 118 7.07 12.33 -9.99
CA LYS A 118 6.80 13.46 -9.10
C LYS A 118 5.76 14.36 -9.74
N VAL A 119 4.77 14.78 -8.95
CA VAL A 119 3.80 15.82 -9.32
C VAL A 119 3.86 16.95 -8.29
N PRO A 120 3.79 18.23 -8.68
CA PRO A 120 3.61 19.31 -7.72
C PRO A 120 2.28 19.16 -6.96
N THR A 121 2.25 19.48 -5.66
CA THR A 121 1.02 19.37 -4.85
C THR A 121 -0.16 20.15 -5.44
N LEU A 122 0.10 21.32 -6.04
CA LEU A 122 -0.93 22.13 -6.71
C LEU A 122 -1.53 21.47 -7.95
N ASP A 123 -0.79 20.54 -8.57
CA ASP A 123 -1.22 19.79 -9.75
C ASP A 123 -1.72 18.37 -9.38
N ASN A 124 -1.65 18.00 -8.09
CA ASN A 124 -2.14 16.72 -7.59
C ASN A 124 -3.65 16.78 -7.36
N ILE A 125 -4.42 16.56 -8.42
CA ILE A 125 -5.90 16.55 -8.39
C ILE A 125 -6.50 15.51 -7.44
N VAL A 126 -5.71 14.53 -6.99
CA VAL A 126 -6.15 13.45 -6.11
C VAL A 126 -5.97 13.82 -4.63
N ASP A 127 -5.11 14.79 -4.30
CA ASP A 127 -4.84 15.22 -2.91
C ASP A 127 -6.12 15.68 -2.15
N PRO A 128 -7.07 16.40 -2.75
CA PRO A 128 -8.35 16.68 -2.08
C PRO A 128 -9.17 15.43 -1.78
N LEU A 129 -9.01 14.34 -2.54
CA LEU A 129 -9.75 13.08 -2.39
C LEU A 129 -9.12 12.15 -1.35
N THR A 130 -7.84 12.34 -1.02
CA THR A 130 -7.12 11.54 -0.02
C THR A 130 -7.19 12.16 1.38
N LYS A 131 -7.66 13.41 1.48
CA LYS A 131 -7.88 14.10 2.75
C LYS A 131 -9.21 13.67 3.38
N PRO A 132 -9.26 13.50 4.71
CA PRO A 132 -10.52 13.25 5.40
C PRO A 132 -11.46 14.43 5.15
N LEU A 133 -12.75 14.13 4.94
CA LEU A 133 -13.79 15.15 4.90
C LEU A 133 -13.78 15.90 6.23
N ALA A 134 -13.78 17.23 6.18
CA ALA A 134 -13.92 18.04 7.38
C ALA A 134 -15.21 17.61 8.11
N GLN A 135 -15.08 17.24 9.38
CA GLN A 135 -16.22 16.95 10.27
C GLN A 135 -16.93 18.23 10.68
#